data_AF-A0A3G2R4J1-F1
#
_entry.id   AF-A0A3G2R4J1-F1
#
_cell.length_a   1.000
_cell.length_b   1.000
_cell.length_c   1.000
_cell.angle_alpha   90.00
_cell.angle_beta   90.00
_cell.angle_gamma   90.00
#
_symmetry.space_group_name_H-M   'P 1'
#
loop_
_entity.id
_entity.type
_entity.pdbx_description
1 polymer ?
#
loop_
_entity_poly.entity_id
_entity_poly.type
_entity_poly.pdbx_seq_one_letter_code
_entity_poly.pdbx_strand_id
1 'polypeptide(L)'
;MRNKKIISLLLLCCLVLNVGFSIAYGWEFLNADKDTKTNLDDAFIEAGKYVKNNEDLLTNMGEIVATVNEVPIYKNELLYRQGFASAIGQQNNTLLDNFNALARKKVLLAFAKKENIVATEQEVQEFISKEQNAMKQSDEFRNAVELFCENAGMSMEEYWNQYEYNIAKDIVTIGKLEKYIIDRAVSEGKLPKKTEKLDKDISKQYTKYLRDYKNNLMSKAEVEIKEGFKEKLNGFKKDNLIKQ
;
A
#
# COMPACT_ATOMS: atom_id res chain seq x y z
N MET A 1 -27.32 -16.70 -1.49
CA MET A 1 -26.37 -15.83 -2.25
C MET A 1 -25.94 -14.66 -1.36
N ARG A 2 -24.83 -14.81 -0.64
CA ARG A 2 -24.44 -13.94 0.48
C ARG A 2 -23.42 -12.90 0.02
N ASN A 3 -23.84 -11.63 -0.03
CA ASN A 3 -23.08 -10.36 0.08
C ASN A 3 -21.60 -10.29 -0.36
N LYS A 4 -21.25 -10.77 -1.57
CA LYS A 4 -19.91 -10.53 -2.16
C LYS A 4 -19.66 -9.06 -2.57
N LYS A 5 -20.68 -8.20 -2.60
CA LYS A 5 -20.57 -6.81 -3.11
C LYS A 5 -20.24 -5.75 -2.05
N ILE A 6 -20.40 -6.04 -0.76
CA ILE A 6 -20.24 -5.03 0.31
C ILE A 6 -18.76 -4.90 0.73
N ILE A 7 -18.00 -5.99 0.61
CA ILE A 7 -16.57 -6.00 0.96
C ILE A 7 -15.73 -5.25 -0.09
N SER A 8 -16.12 -5.31 -1.36
CA SER A 8 -15.38 -4.70 -2.48
C SER A 8 -15.36 -3.16 -2.47
N LEU A 9 -16.34 -2.48 -1.86
CA LEU A 9 -16.42 -1.01 -1.92
C LEU A 9 -15.71 -0.29 -0.76
N LEU A 10 -15.35 -1.00 0.31
CA LEU A 10 -14.54 -0.47 1.42
C LEU A 10 -13.04 -0.77 1.21
N LEU A 11 -12.71 -1.81 0.43
CA LEU A 11 -11.33 -2.18 0.07
C LEU A 11 -10.77 -1.36 -1.10
N LEU A 12 -11.62 -0.75 -1.94
CA LEU A 12 -11.19 0.02 -3.12
C LEU A 12 -10.45 1.33 -2.78
N CYS A 13 -10.53 1.83 -1.53
CA CYS A 13 -9.80 3.05 -1.13
C CYS A 13 -8.35 2.79 -0.71
N CYS A 14 -7.99 1.55 -0.38
CA CYS A 14 -6.61 1.13 -0.05
C CYS A 14 -5.67 1.13 -1.28
N LEU A 15 -6.23 1.10 -2.50
CA LEU A 15 -5.51 0.85 -3.76
C LEU A 15 -4.49 1.93 -4.18
N VAL A 16 -4.46 3.10 -3.53
CA VAL A 16 -3.77 4.25 -4.14
C VAL A 16 -2.33 4.44 -3.62
N LEU A 17 -1.92 3.77 -2.54
CA LEU A 17 -0.64 4.04 -1.89
C LEU A 17 0.06 2.75 -1.49
N ASN A 18 0.69 2.14 -2.50
CA ASN A 18 1.54 0.97 -2.38
C ASN A 18 2.36 0.90 -1.08
N VAL A 19 1.97 -0.01 -0.19
CA VAL A 19 2.69 -0.41 1.01
C VAL A 19 2.98 -1.90 0.87
N GLY A 20 4.15 -2.29 0.38
CA GLY A 20 4.41 -3.70 0.10
C GLY A 20 3.37 -4.33 -0.85
N PHE A 21 3.51 -5.61 -1.10
CA PHE A 21 2.55 -6.37 -1.89
C PHE A 21 1.87 -7.34 -0.94
N SER A 22 0.74 -6.93 -0.39
CA SER A 22 -0.16 -7.88 0.27
C SER A 22 -0.86 -8.69 -0.83
N ILE A 23 -0.76 -10.02 -0.75
CA ILE A 23 -1.21 -10.96 -1.78
C ILE A 23 -2.71 -10.78 -2.08
N ALA A 24 -3.51 -10.47 -1.06
CA ALA A 24 -4.94 -10.19 -1.21
C ALA A 24 -5.22 -8.99 -2.15
N TYR A 25 -4.36 -7.97 -2.13
CA TYR A 25 -4.50 -6.77 -2.96
C TYR A 25 -3.74 -6.87 -4.29
N GLY A 26 -2.62 -7.61 -4.30
CA GLY A 26 -1.87 -7.94 -5.50
C GLY A 26 -2.71 -8.69 -6.53
N TRP A 27 -3.60 -9.57 -6.07
CA TRP A 27 -4.53 -10.34 -6.90
C TRP A 27 -5.57 -9.47 -7.62
N GLU A 28 -6.14 -8.44 -6.98
CA GLU A 28 -7.05 -7.50 -7.65
C GLU A 28 -6.31 -6.59 -8.64
N PHE A 29 -5.07 -6.19 -8.33
CA PHE A 29 -4.25 -5.33 -9.19
C PHE A 29 -3.78 -6.05 -10.47
N LEU A 30 -3.24 -7.27 -10.32
CA LEU A 30 -2.74 -8.07 -11.45
C LEU A 30 -3.88 -8.52 -12.40
N ASN A 31 -5.11 -8.64 -11.90
CA ASN A 31 -6.29 -8.90 -12.73
C ASN A 31 -6.86 -7.65 -13.43
N ALA A 32 -6.53 -6.45 -12.96
CA ALA A 32 -7.05 -5.19 -13.50
C ALA A 32 -6.20 -4.64 -14.67
N ASP A 33 -4.91 -5.00 -14.71
CA ASP A 33 -4.01 -4.62 -15.80
C ASP A 33 -4.08 -5.64 -16.94
N LYS A 34 -4.74 -5.25 -18.05
CA LYS A 34 -4.96 -6.13 -19.22
C LYS A 34 -3.69 -6.36 -20.06
N ASP A 35 -2.65 -5.54 -19.86
CA ASP A 35 -1.43 -5.58 -20.68
C ASP A 35 -0.33 -6.47 -20.07
N THR A 36 -0.41 -6.79 -18.78
CA THR A 36 0.44 -7.80 -18.12
C THR A 36 -0.24 -9.17 -18.15
N LYS A 37 -0.05 -9.92 -19.25
CA LYS A 37 -0.35 -11.37 -19.28
C LYS A 37 0.69 -12.17 -18.48
N THR A 38 0.95 -11.80 -17.23
CA THR A 38 1.70 -12.67 -16.32
C THR A 38 0.68 -13.61 -15.69
N ASN A 39 0.92 -14.92 -15.76
CA ASN A 39 0.14 -15.85 -14.96
C ASN A 39 0.27 -15.44 -13.49
N LEU A 40 -0.85 -15.33 -12.77
CA LEU A 40 -0.85 -14.89 -11.36
C LEU A 40 0.12 -15.73 -10.52
N ASP A 41 0.17 -17.04 -10.78
CA ASP A 41 1.09 -17.97 -10.11
C ASP A 41 2.55 -17.60 -10.38
N ASP A 42 2.91 -17.26 -11.63
CA ASP A 42 4.27 -16.83 -11.98
C ASP A 42 4.63 -15.53 -11.25
N ALA A 43 3.68 -14.60 -11.10
CA ALA A 43 3.91 -13.37 -10.35
C ALA A 43 4.18 -13.64 -8.86
N PHE A 44 3.46 -14.57 -8.22
CA PHE A 44 3.73 -14.96 -6.83
C PHE A 44 5.05 -15.71 -6.66
N ILE A 45 5.39 -16.57 -7.62
CA ILE A 45 6.69 -17.27 -7.66
C ILE A 45 7.84 -16.26 -7.77
N GLU A 46 7.78 -15.33 -8.73
CA GLU A 46 8.83 -14.33 -8.93
C GLU A 46 8.90 -13.33 -7.77
N ALA A 47 7.75 -12.95 -7.19
CA ALA A 47 7.72 -12.16 -5.97
C ALA A 47 8.44 -12.87 -4.81
N GLY A 48 8.14 -14.16 -4.59
CA GLY A 48 8.78 -14.96 -3.55
C GLY A 48 10.28 -15.09 -3.76
N LYS A 49 10.72 -15.45 -4.98
CA LYS A 49 12.15 -15.51 -5.34
C LYS A 49 12.85 -14.18 -5.10
N TYR A 50 12.20 -13.06 -5.43
CA TYR A 50 12.77 -11.74 -5.19
C TYR A 50 12.96 -11.47 -3.69
N VAL A 51 11.96 -11.78 -2.86
CA VAL A 51 12.09 -11.65 -1.39
C VAL A 51 13.27 -12.47 -0.87
N LYS A 52 13.36 -13.74 -1.27
CA LYS A 52 14.44 -14.63 -0.85
C LYS A 52 15.83 -14.12 -1.24
N ASN A 53 15.97 -13.63 -2.46
CA ASN A 53 17.27 -13.22 -3.00
C ASN A 53 17.71 -11.82 -2.56
N ASN A 54 16.82 -11.05 -1.90
CA ASN A 54 17.06 -9.65 -1.52
C ASN A 54 16.66 -9.39 -0.05
N GLU A 55 16.80 -10.40 0.82
CA GLU A 55 16.52 -10.30 2.26
C GLU A 55 17.37 -9.20 2.94
N ASP A 56 18.58 -8.95 2.44
CA ASP A 56 19.47 -7.90 2.90
C ASP A 56 18.85 -6.50 2.77
N LEU A 57 18.04 -6.26 1.73
CA LEU A 57 17.34 -5.00 1.55
C LEU A 57 16.22 -4.77 2.58
N LEU A 58 15.69 -5.86 3.15
CA LEU A 58 14.65 -5.82 4.20
C LEU A 58 15.24 -5.74 5.61
N THR A 59 16.44 -6.27 5.84
CA THR A 59 17.09 -6.32 7.15
C THR A 59 18.05 -5.16 7.38
N ASN A 60 18.66 -4.63 6.31
CA ASN A 60 19.51 -3.45 6.35
C ASN A 60 18.88 -2.34 5.51
N MET A 61 18.39 -1.29 6.16
CA MET A 61 17.75 -0.17 5.45
C MET A 61 18.76 0.66 4.63
N GLY A 62 20.05 0.62 4.98
CA GLY A 62 21.07 1.45 4.35
C GLY A 62 20.94 2.93 4.69
N GLU A 63 21.51 3.79 3.84
CA GLU A 63 21.51 5.24 4.04
C GLU A 63 20.13 5.88 3.79
N ILE A 64 19.83 6.97 4.50
CA ILE A 64 18.68 7.84 4.19
C ILE A 64 18.95 8.54 2.86
N VAL A 65 18.03 8.44 1.90
CA VAL A 65 18.12 9.11 0.59
C VAL A 65 17.28 10.38 0.53
N ALA A 66 16.21 10.43 1.33
CA ALA A 66 15.36 11.60 1.48
C ALA A 66 14.62 11.58 2.83
N THR A 67 14.09 12.72 3.23
CA THR A 67 13.09 12.83 4.31
C THR A 67 11.80 13.41 3.75
N VAL A 68 10.67 12.94 4.28
CA VAL A 68 9.33 13.43 3.94
C VAL A 68 8.59 13.73 5.23
N ASN A 69 8.34 15.00 5.52
CA ASN A 69 7.84 15.46 6.82
C ASN A 69 8.61 14.82 7.98
N GLU A 70 9.94 14.90 7.92
CA GLU A 70 10.89 14.29 8.89
C GLU A 70 10.92 12.75 8.91
N VAL A 71 10.09 12.07 8.12
CA VAL A 71 10.11 10.61 8.04
C VAL A 71 11.14 10.17 6.99
N PRO A 72 12.13 9.35 7.35
CA PRO A 72 13.17 8.93 6.40
C PRO A 72 12.62 7.99 5.34
N ILE A 73 13.13 8.18 4.13
CA ILE A 73 13.13 7.20 3.04
C ILE A 73 14.55 6.64 2.96
N TYR A 74 14.66 5.33 3.11
CA TYR A 74 15.94 4.65 3.05
C TYR A 74 16.23 4.10 1.65
N LYS A 75 17.52 3.98 1.31
CA LYS A 75 17.99 3.50 0.02
C LYS A 75 17.44 2.11 -0.28
N ASN A 76 17.55 1.19 0.67
CA ASN A 76 17.17 -0.20 0.44
C ASN A 76 15.64 -0.37 0.43
N GLU A 77 14.88 0.48 1.14
CA GLU A 77 13.42 0.55 1.00
C GLU A 77 13.01 0.90 -0.45
N LEU A 78 13.72 1.86 -1.06
CA LEU A 78 13.46 2.31 -2.43
C LEU A 78 13.86 1.24 -3.46
N LEU A 79 15.06 0.65 -3.32
CA LEU A 79 15.55 -0.39 -4.21
C LEU A 79 14.72 -1.67 -4.11
N TYR A 80 14.39 -2.10 -2.89
CA TYR A 80 13.53 -3.26 -2.65
C TYR A 80 12.22 -3.12 -3.40
N ARG A 81 11.58 -1.95 -3.26
CA ARG A 81 10.32 -1.65 -3.92
C ARG A 81 10.41 -1.69 -5.45
N GLN A 82 11.47 -1.11 -6.01
CA GLN A 82 11.67 -1.10 -7.46
C GLN A 82 11.86 -2.51 -7.99
N GLY A 83 12.79 -3.28 -7.42
CA GLY A 83 13.06 -4.63 -7.90
C GLY A 83 11.88 -5.58 -7.69
N PHE A 84 11.12 -5.41 -6.59
CA PHE A 84 9.90 -6.17 -6.36
C PHE A 84 8.87 -5.92 -7.48
N ALA A 85 8.66 -4.65 -7.84
CA ALA A 85 7.75 -4.30 -8.93
C ALA A 85 8.20 -4.89 -10.28
N SER A 86 9.50 -4.83 -10.58
CA SER A 86 10.07 -5.45 -11.78
C SER A 86 9.89 -6.97 -11.78
N ALA A 87 10.09 -7.64 -10.64
CA ALA A 87 9.93 -9.09 -10.51
C ALA A 87 8.50 -9.54 -10.85
N ILE A 88 7.48 -8.77 -10.47
CA ILE A 88 6.07 -9.07 -10.78
C ILE A 88 5.62 -8.53 -12.16
N GLY A 89 6.55 -8.14 -13.03
CA GLY A 89 6.25 -7.75 -14.41
C GLY A 89 5.97 -6.26 -14.64
N GLN A 90 6.13 -5.38 -13.65
CA GLN A 90 5.97 -3.93 -13.82
C GLN A 90 7.25 -3.29 -14.37
N GLN A 91 7.64 -3.68 -15.59
CA GLN A 91 8.93 -3.31 -16.20
C GLN A 91 9.11 -1.80 -16.46
N ASN A 92 8.02 -1.04 -16.59
CA ASN A 92 8.06 0.41 -16.81
C ASN A 92 8.13 1.24 -15.51
N ASN A 93 8.22 0.60 -14.34
CA ASN A 93 8.22 1.30 -13.06
C ASN A 93 9.61 1.87 -12.73
N THR A 94 9.76 3.19 -12.84
CA THR A 94 11.06 3.85 -12.64
C THR A 94 11.43 4.00 -11.17
N LEU A 95 12.71 4.30 -10.88
CA LEU A 95 13.14 4.67 -9.53
C LEU A 95 12.36 5.89 -9.01
N LEU A 96 12.06 6.85 -9.89
CA LEU A 96 11.28 8.06 -9.56
C LEU A 96 9.81 7.71 -9.21
N ASP A 97 9.19 6.78 -9.94
CA ASP A 97 7.82 6.33 -9.63
C ASP A 97 7.72 5.66 -8.27
N ASN A 98 8.71 4.80 -7.96
CA ASN A 98 8.83 4.16 -6.67
C ASN A 98 9.10 5.16 -5.55
N PHE A 99 9.95 6.16 -5.81
CA PHE A 99 10.20 7.25 -4.88
C PHE A 99 8.91 8.06 -4.62
N ASN A 100 8.17 8.43 -5.66
CA ASN A 100 6.91 9.17 -5.53
C ASN A 100 5.86 8.36 -4.75
N ALA A 101 5.72 7.06 -5.02
CA ALA A 101 4.82 6.20 -4.27
C ALA A 101 5.19 6.15 -2.78
N LEU A 102 6.47 6.00 -2.50
CA LEU A 102 6.99 5.93 -1.15
C LEU A 102 6.83 7.27 -0.41
N ALA A 103 7.17 8.38 -1.05
CA ALA A 103 6.99 9.72 -0.50
C ALA A 103 5.52 9.97 -0.12
N ARG A 104 4.57 9.63 -1.00
CA ARG A 104 3.14 9.75 -0.68
C ARG A 104 2.74 8.91 0.54
N LYS A 105 3.24 7.68 0.65
CA LYS A 105 3.04 6.83 1.84
C LYS A 105 3.58 7.52 3.09
N LYS A 106 4.81 8.04 3.05
CA LYS A 106 5.44 8.74 4.19
C LYS A 106 4.65 10.00 4.59
N VAL A 107 4.10 10.77 3.65
CA VAL A 107 3.21 11.91 3.95
C VAL A 107 2.00 11.45 4.78
N LEU A 108 1.33 10.38 4.37
CA LEU A 108 0.16 9.88 5.10
C LEU A 108 0.52 9.35 6.47
N LEU A 109 1.60 8.56 6.59
CA LEU A 109 2.03 8.01 7.88
C LEU A 109 2.50 9.12 8.83
N ALA A 110 3.20 10.14 8.34
CA ALA A 110 3.58 11.31 9.12
C ALA A 110 2.34 12.05 9.65
N PHE A 111 1.34 12.26 8.80
CA PHE A 111 0.09 12.90 9.20
C PHE A 111 -0.70 12.06 10.21
N ALA A 112 -0.84 10.75 9.97
CA ALA A 112 -1.50 9.82 10.88
C ALA A 112 -0.82 9.82 12.26
N LYS A 113 0.53 9.81 12.30
CA LYS A 113 1.29 9.93 13.54
C LYS A 113 1.02 11.24 14.27
N LYS A 114 1.03 12.37 13.56
CA LYS A 114 0.75 13.70 14.13
C LYS A 114 -0.64 13.79 14.77
N GLU A 115 -1.63 13.16 14.17
CA GLU A 115 -3.01 13.14 14.66
C GLU A 115 -3.28 11.97 15.65
N ASN A 116 -2.26 11.18 16.00
CA ASN A 116 -2.39 9.97 16.84
C ASN A 116 -3.34 8.90 16.27
N ILE A 117 -3.42 8.78 14.95
CA ILE A 117 -4.23 7.81 14.20
C ILE A 117 -3.36 6.64 13.73
N VAL A 118 -2.59 6.05 14.65
CA VAL A 118 -1.72 4.89 14.35
C VAL A 118 -2.47 3.59 14.67
N ALA A 119 -2.22 2.53 13.91
CA ALA A 119 -2.75 1.20 14.21
C ALA A 119 -2.22 0.67 15.54
N THR A 120 -3.08 0.08 16.36
CA THR A 120 -2.69 -0.72 17.52
C THR A 120 -2.34 -2.14 17.10
N GLU A 121 -1.59 -2.86 17.94
CA GLU A 121 -1.28 -4.26 17.70
C GLU A 121 -2.55 -5.11 17.51
N GLN A 122 -3.58 -4.86 18.34
CA GLN A 122 -4.86 -5.54 18.22
C GLN A 122 -5.52 -5.31 16.86
N GLU A 123 -5.54 -4.07 16.36
CA GLU A 123 -6.15 -3.76 15.06
C GLU A 123 -5.41 -4.42 13.90
N VAL A 124 -4.07 -4.54 13.99
CA VAL A 124 -3.26 -5.26 13.00
C VAL A 124 -3.56 -6.76 13.05
N GLN A 125 -3.64 -7.36 14.25
CA GLN A 125 -3.98 -8.77 14.40
C GLN A 125 -5.40 -9.10 13.93
N GLU A 126 -6.36 -8.20 14.17
CA GLU A 126 -7.71 -8.32 13.64
C GLU A 126 -7.75 -8.26 12.11
N PHE A 127 -6.90 -7.44 11.50
CA PHE A 127 -6.75 -7.38 10.05
C PHE A 127 -6.17 -8.68 9.50
N ILE A 128 -5.04 -9.15 10.04
CA ILE A 128 -4.39 -10.41 9.65
C ILE A 128 -5.34 -11.60 9.83
N SER A 129 -6.09 -11.64 10.93
CA SER A 129 -7.09 -12.69 11.18
C SER A 129 -8.18 -12.72 10.11
N LYS A 130 -8.58 -11.56 9.57
CA LYS A 130 -9.54 -11.50 8.45
C LYS A 130 -8.93 -12.05 7.17
N GLU A 131 -7.66 -11.75 6.89
CA GLU A 131 -6.96 -12.30 5.72
C GLU A 131 -6.76 -13.80 5.82
N GLN A 132 -6.32 -14.31 6.98
CA GLN A 132 -6.24 -15.76 7.24
C GLN A 132 -7.60 -16.45 7.07
N ASN A 133 -8.69 -15.81 7.51
CA ASN A 133 -10.04 -16.34 7.30
C ASN A 133 -10.48 -16.30 5.82
N ALA A 134 -10.09 -15.26 5.07
CA ALA A 134 -10.32 -15.19 3.63
C ALA A 134 -9.53 -16.27 2.88
N MET A 135 -8.28 -16.52 3.28
CA MET A 135 -7.43 -17.58 2.74
C MET A 135 -8.06 -18.97 2.95
N LYS A 136 -8.63 -19.23 4.14
CA LYS A 136 -9.37 -20.48 4.40
C LYS A 136 -10.60 -20.67 3.51
N GLN A 137 -11.16 -19.59 2.97
CA GLN A 137 -12.39 -19.59 2.16
C GLN A 137 -12.12 -19.55 0.65
N SER A 138 -10.85 -19.44 0.22
CA SER A 138 -10.47 -19.31 -1.18
C SER A 138 -9.22 -20.13 -1.46
N ASP A 139 -9.39 -21.22 -2.21
CA ASP A 139 -8.26 -22.06 -2.63
C ASP A 139 -7.27 -21.28 -3.48
N GLU A 140 -7.74 -20.35 -4.32
CA GLU A 140 -6.90 -19.47 -5.12
C GLU A 140 -6.03 -18.56 -4.24
N PHE A 141 -6.61 -17.89 -3.23
CA PHE A 141 -5.83 -17.07 -2.31
C PHE A 141 -4.86 -17.91 -1.48
N ARG A 142 -5.28 -19.09 -1.02
CA ARG A 142 -4.40 -20.02 -0.30
C ARG A 142 -3.21 -20.44 -1.16
N ASN A 143 -3.46 -20.88 -2.39
CA ASN A 143 -2.40 -21.28 -3.32
C ASN A 143 -1.43 -20.14 -3.61
N ALA A 144 -1.93 -18.90 -3.79
CA ALA A 144 -1.09 -17.73 -4.00
C ALA A 144 -0.13 -17.46 -2.83
N VAL A 145 -0.64 -17.55 -1.59
CA VAL A 145 0.19 -17.36 -0.38
C VAL A 145 1.19 -18.51 -0.22
N GLU A 146 0.77 -19.75 -0.46
CA GLU A 146 1.64 -20.93 -0.39
C GLU A 146 2.78 -20.85 -1.42
N LEU A 147 2.47 -20.53 -2.68
CA LEU A 147 3.47 -20.35 -3.74
C LEU A 147 4.47 -19.25 -3.41
N PHE A 148 3.99 -18.11 -2.91
CA PHE A 148 4.86 -17.03 -2.48
C PHE A 148 5.79 -17.47 -1.34
N CYS A 149 5.24 -18.11 -0.30
CA CYS A 149 6.01 -18.55 0.88
C CYS A 149 7.08 -19.60 0.51
N GLU A 150 6.71 -20.59 -0.30
CA GLU A 150 7.63 -21.64 -0.77
C GLU A 150 8.81 -21.04 -1.55
N ASN A 151 8.55 -20.08 -2.43
CA ASN A 151 9.59 -19.44 -3.23
C ASN A 151 10.38 -18.37 -2.45
N ALA A 152 9.77 -17.74 -1.44
CA ALA A 152 10.43 -16.87 -0.48
C ALA A 152 11.34 -17.62 0.50
N GLY A 153 11.20 -18.96 0.60
CA GLY A 153 11.88 -19.74 1.62
C GLY A 153 11.39 -19.40 3.04
N MET A 154 10.12 -19.02 3.15
CA MET A 154 9.49 -18.51 4.37
C MET A 154 8.39 -19.47 4.82
N SER A 155 8.30 -19.73 6.11
CA SER A 155 7.17 -20.45 6.68
C SER A 155 5.90 -19.59 6.69
N MET A 156 4.73 -20.22 6.73
CA MET A 156 3.46 -19.50 6.90
C MET A 156 3.43 -18.65 8.18
N GLU A 157 4.12 -19.08 9.24
CA GLU A 157 4.22 -18.32 10.48
C GLU A 157 5.05 -17.04 10.29
N GLU A 158 6.22 -17.14 9.66
CA GLU A 158 7.04 -15.97 9.33
C GLU A 158 6.32 -15.01 8.37
N TYR A 159 5.54 -15.54 7.43
CA TYR A 159 4.71 -14.74 6.53
C TYR A 159 3.72 -13.88 7.32
N TRP A 160 2.91 -14.47 8.19
CA TRP A 160 1.89 -13.72 8.91
C TRP A 160 2.48 -12.81 10.00
N ASN A 161 3.49 -13.28 10.73
CA ASN A 161 3.97 -12.61 11.93
C ASN A 161 5.08 -11.59 11.65
N GLN A 162 5.77 -11.67 10.50
CA GLN A 162 6.86 -10.77 10.15
C GLN A 162 6.60 -10.02 8.85
N TYR A 163 6.41 -10.74 7.75
CA TYR A 163 6.28 -10.11 6.43
C TYR A 163 4.98 -9.31 6.29
N GLU A 164 3.84 -9.99 6.42
CA GLU A 164 2.52 -9.38 6.30
C GLU A 164 2.23 -8.44 7.47
N TYR A 165 2.71 -8.74 8.69
CA TYR A 165 2.51 -7.86 9.84
C TYR A 165 3.01 -6.42 9.59
N ASN A 166 4.21 -6.28 9.02
CA ASN A 166 4.78 -4.97 8.73
C ASN A 166 3.99 -4.23 7.65
N ILE A 167 3.44 -4.94 6.68
CA ILE A 167 2.59 -4.39 5.62
C ILE A 167 1.22 -3.99 6.19
N ALA A 168 0.59 -4.89 6.94
CA ALA A 168 -0.71 -4.73 7.57
C ALA A 168 -0.74 -3.53 8.51
N LYS A 169 0.33 -3.28 9.27
CA LYS A 169 0.44 -2.10 10.16
C LYS A 169 0.21 -0.78 9.42
N ASP A 170 0.83 -0.63 8.25
CA ASP A 170 0.71 0.57 7.45
C ASP A 170 -0.65 0.63 6.73
N ILE A 171 -1.16 -0.50 6.22
CA ILE A 171 -2.50 -0.58 5.62
C ILE A 171 -3.57 -0.17 6.64
N VAL A 172 -3.53 -0.73 7.85
CA VAL A 172 -4.49 -0.42 8.91
C VAL A 172 -4.38 1.03 9.34
N THR A 173 -3.15 1.56 9.50
CA THR A 173 -2.93 2.97 9.84
C THR A 173 -3.52 3.91 8.80
N ILE A 174 -3.27 3.67 7.51
CA ILE A 174 -3.81 4.48 6.41
C ILE A 174 -5.34 4.33 6.34
N GLY A 175 -5.89 3.13 6.52
CA GLY A 175 -7.33 2.90 6.56
C GLY A 175 -8.01 3.65 7.72
N LYS A 176 -7.39 3.70 8.90
CA LYS A 176 -7.87 4.52 10.03
C LYS A 176 -7.83 6.00 9.72
N LEU A 177 -6.75 6.50 9.10
CA LEU A 177 -6.64 7.89 8.67
C LEU A 177 -7.76 8.25 7.68
N GLU A 178 -8.02 7.42 6.69
CA GLU A 178 -9.10 7.65 5.72
C GLU A 178 -10.48 7.68 6.39
N LYS A 179 -10.73 6.72 7.30
CA LYS A 179 -11.96 6.71 8.10
C LYS A 179 -12.11 7.98 8.92
N TYR A 180 -11.05 8.43 9.59
CA TYR A 180 -11.04 9.67 10.35
C TYR A 180 -11.37 10.90 9.47
N ILE A 181 -10.75 10.99 8.29
CA ILE A 181 -10.99 12.10 7.34
C ILE A 181 -12.47 12.13 6.92
N ILE A 182 -13.05 10.96 6.60
CA ILE A 182 -14.46 10.83 6.21
C ILE A 182 -15.39 11.17 7.36
N ASP A 183 -15.18 10.57 8.54
CA ASP A 183 -16.06 10.75 9.71
C ASP A 183 -16.09 12.23 10.11
N ARG A 184 -14.92 12.90 10.08
CA ARG A 184 -14.82 14.34 10.30
C ARG A 184 -15.58 15.15 9.25
N ALA A 185 -15.41 14.85 7.96
CA ALA A 185 -16.10 15.53 6.88
C ALA A 185 -17.63 15.38 6.95
N VAL A 186 -18.12 14.21 7.37
CA VAL A 186 -19.53 13.96 7.61
C VAL A 186 -20.02 14.77 8.82
N SER A 187 -19.26 14.80 9.91
CA SER A 187 -19.62 15.59 11.11
C SER A 187 -19.67 17.10 10.84
N GLU A 188 -18.79 17.59 9.97
CA GLU A 188 -18.71 18.99 9.54
C GLU A 188 -19.72 19.34 8.41
N GLY A 189 -20.55 18.38 7.96
CA GLY A 189 -21.53 18.59 6.89
C GLY A 189 -20.94 18.73 5.48
N LYS A 190 -19.64 18.43 5.29
CA LYS A 190 -18.97 18.46 3.97
C LYS A 190 -19.27 17.24 3.12
N LEU A 191 -19.66 16.13 3.76
CA LEU A 191 -20.13 14.91 3.10
C LEU A 191 -21.50 14.50 3.67
N PRO A 192 -22.41 13.96 2.84
CA PRO A 192 -23.67 13.42 3.33
C PRO A 192 -23.40 12.17 4.18
N LYS A 193 -24.23 11.91 5.19
CA LYS A 193 -24.19 10.62 5.92
C LYS A 193 -24.47 9.48 4.93
N LYS A 194 -23.66 8.41 4.98
CA LYS A 194 -23.97 7.18 4.25
C LYS A 194 -25.34 6.65 4.70
N THR A 195 -26.24 6.46 3.77
CA THR A 195 -27.50 5.74 3.99
C THR A 195 -27.27 4.26 3.68
N GLU A 196 -28.16 3.38 4.14
CA GLU A 196 -28.04 1.93 3.89
C GLU A 196 -28.14 1.55 2.40
N LYS A 197 -28.69 2.44 1.56
CA LYS A 197 -28.80 2.23 0.11
C LYS A 197 -27.51 2.63 -0.58
N LEU A 198 -27.02 1.74 -1.44
CA LEU A 198 -25.83 1.99 -2.26
C LEU A 198 -26.14 3.05 -3.32
N ASP A 199 -25.83 4.31 -3.01
CA ASP A 199 -25.89 5.41 -3.96
C ASP A 199 -24.51 5.61 -4.61
N LYS A 200 -24.46 5.44 -5.94
CA LYS A 200 -23.24 5.59 -6.73
C LYS A 200 -22.69 7.01 -6.66
N ASP A 201 -23.54 8.02 -6.56
CA ASP A 201 -23.11 9.42 -6.53
C ASP A 201 -22.56 9.79 -5.15
N ILE A 202 -23.13 9.27 -4.06
CA ILE A 202 -22.54 9.37 -2.72
C ILE A 202 -21.15 8.72 -2.69
N SER A 203 -21.01 7.53 -3.28
CA SER A 203 -19.73 6.82 -3.32
C SER A 203 -18.64 7.59 -4.09
N LYS A 204 -19.00 8.25 -5.20
CA LYS A 204 -18.10 9.14 -5.96
C LYS A 204 -17.68 10.36 -5.14
N GLN A 205 -18.60 10.97 -4.37
CA GLN A 205 -18.28 12.12 -3.52
C GLN A 205 -17.25 11.77 -2.45
N TYR A 206 -17.41 10.63 -1.78
CA TYR A 206 -16.47 10.16 -0.76
C TYR A 206 -15.07 9.92 -1.36
N THR A 207 -15.03 9.24 -2.51
CA THR A 207 -13.77 8.95 -3.24
C THR A 207 -13.07 10.24 -3.66
N LYS A 208 -13.81 11.18 -4.25
CA LYS A 208 -13.29 12.50 -4.64
C LYS A 208 -12.76 13.27 -3.42
N TYR A 209 -13.52 13.32 -2.33
CA TYR A 209 -13.13 14.04 -1.12
C TYR A 209 -11.84 13.48 -0.53
N LEU A 210 -11.72 12.16 -0.41
CA LEU A 210 -10.50 11.52 0.08
C LEU A 210 -9.30 11.81 -0.84
N ARG A 211 -9.47 11.71 -2.16
CA ARG A 211 -8.41 12.05 -3.11
C ARG A 211 -7.97 13.50 -2.95
N ASP A 212 -8.91 14.43 -2.95
CA ASP A 212 -8.62 15.86 -2.88
C ASP A 212 -7.96 16.23 -1.53
N TYR A 213 -8.40 15.62 -0.42
CA TYR A 213 -7.77 15.78 0.89
C TYR A 213 -6.34 15.25 0.90
N LYS A 214 -6.11 14.03 0.41
CA LYS A 214 -4.76 13.44 0.30
C LYS A 214 -3.86 14.31 -0.57
N ASN A 215 -4.34 14.76 -1.74
CA ASN A 215 -3.60 15.65 -2.63
C ASN A 215 -3.21 16.97 -1.94
N ASN A 216 -4.09 17.53 -1.11
CA ASN A 216 -3.77 18.71 -0.29
C ASN A 216 -2.73 18.40 0.83
N LEU A 217 -2.67 17.18 1.36
CA LEU A 217 -1.56 16.78 2.21
C LEU A 217 -0.25 16.70 1.40
N MET A 218 -0.29 16.11 0.20
CA MET A 218 0.88 15.99 -0.68
C MET A 218 1.44 17.35 -1.09
N SER A 219 0.59 18.32 -1.42
CA SER A 219 1.01 19.66 -1.81
C SER A 219 1.64 20.46 -0.66
N LYS A 220 1.40 20.06 0.59
CA LYS A 220 1.99 20.66 1.80
C LYS A 220 3.21 19.91 2.32
N ALA A 221 3.52 18.74 1.77
CA ALA A 221 4.63 17.93 2.23
C ALA A 221 5.99 18.64 2.09
N GLU A 222 6.83 18.50 3.09
CA GLU A 222 8.24 18.89 3.03
C GLU A 222 9.04 17.67 2.59
N VAL A 223 9.76 17.80 1.48
CA VAL A 223 10.57 16.73 0.90
C VAL A 223 11.99 17.23 0.72
N GLU A 224 12.94 16.61 1.41
CA GLU A 224 14.35 16.91 1.29
C GLU A 224 15.08 15.68 0.72
N ILE A 225 15.65 15.81 -0.47
CA ILE A 225 16.43 14.74 -1.12
C ILE A 225 17.91 15.03 -0.87
N LYS A 226 18.64 14.03 -0.38
CA LYS A 226 20.09 14.15 -0.17
C LYS A 226 20.81 14.38 -1.49
N GLU A 227 21.86 15.19 -1.46
CA GLU A 227 22.58 15.66 -2.66
C GLU A 227 22.99 14.52 -3.61
N GLY A 228 23.59 13.44 -3.08
CA GLY A 228 24.01 12.29 -3.87
C GLY A 228 22.90 11.48 -4.54
N PHE A 229 21.63 11.79 -4.28
CA PHE A 229 20.46 11.14 -4.87
C PHE A 229 19.63 12.06 -5.76
N LYS A 230 19.92 13.37 -5.81
CA LYS A 230 19.18 14.32 -6.66
C LYS A 230 19.27 13.96 -8.15
N GLU A 231 20.45 13.57 -8.60
CA GLU A 231 20.66 13.15 -10.00
C GLU A 231 19.92 11.84 -10.33
N LYS A 232 19.90 10.88 -9.40
CA LYS A 232 19.18 9.60 -9.57
C LYS A 232 17.66 9.76 -9.57
N LEU A 233 17.17 10.81 -8.90
CA LEU A 233 15.77 11.19 -8.85
C LEU A 233 15.49 12.42 -9.73
N ASN A 234 16.31 12.63 -10.77
CA ASN A 234 16.14 13.74 -11.68
C ASN A 234 14.73 13.72 -12.30
N GLY A 235 14.08 14.88 -12.36
CA GLY A 235 12.68 15.01 -12.75
C GLY A 235 11.68 14.92 -11.58
N PHE A 236 12.13 14.70 -10.34
CA PHE A 236 11.28 14.91 -9.18
C PHE A 236 10.79 16.36 -9.12
N LYS A 237 9.46 16.51 -9.12
CA LYS A 237 8.77 17.74 -8.80
C LYS A 237 7.78 17.42 -7.69
N LYS A 238 7.58 18.35 -6.75
CA LYS A 238 6.61 18.17 -5.66
C LYS A 238 5.20 17.85 -6.18
N ASP A 239 4.82 18.42 -7.32
CA ASP A 239 3.56 18.15 -8.00
C ASP A 239 3.41 16.69 -8.45
N ASN A 240 4.51 15.95 -8.63
CA ASN A 240 4.46 14.52 -8.93
C ASN A 240 3.82 13.71 -7.79
N LEU A 241 3.76 14.24 -6.57
CA LEU A 241 3.09 13.57 -5.45
C LEU A 241 1.56 13.63 -5.55
N ILE A 242 1.00 14.56 -6.31
CA ILE A 242 -0.44 14.72 -6.51
C ILE A 242 -0.90 13.71 -7.58
N LYS A 243 -1.95 12.93 -7.28
CA LYS A 243 -2.59 12.05 -8.28
C LYS A 243 -3.79 12.76 -8.91
N GLN A 244 -3.90 12.69 -10.23
CA GLN A 244 -5.07 13.17 -11.00
C GLN A 244 -6.25 12.20 -10.83
#